data_AF-A0A7L1L808-F1
#
_entry.id   AF-A0A7L1L808-F1
#
_cell.length_a   1.000
_cell.length_b   1.000
_cell.length_c   1.000
_cell.angle_alpha   90.00
_cell.angle_beta   90.00
_cell.angle_gamma   90.00
#
_symmetry.space_group_name_H-M   'P 1'
#
loop_
_entity.id
_entity.type
_entity.pdbx_description
1 polymer ?
#
loop_
_entity_poly.entity_id
_entity_poly.type
_entity_poly.pdbx_seq_one_letter_code
_entity_poly.pdbx_strand_id
1 'polypeptide(L)'
;MHDSSASFRCPLCRDRDEFLAEMLTMGIRIPISPPSPEESQAYAAQSERHSRCGASRCLCPGGREQAEERGPWQLLLCRSCAAEGTHRRCSSLSSSMASWDCDICAGLGTCKRQSKAPGCPGAGARQGLWPG
;
A
#
# COMPACT_ATOMS: atom_id res chain seq x y z
N MET A 1 -6.76 14.53 -31.88
CA MET A 1 -5.38 14.26 -31.42
C MET A 1 -5.32 14.73 -29.98
N HIS A 2 -5.23 13.80 -29.03
CA HIS A 2 -5.16 14.16 -27.61
C HIS A 2 -3.70 14.46 -27.29
N ASP A 3 -3.37 15.75 -27.13
CA ASP A 3 -2.09 16.18 -26.58
C ASP A 3 -2.02 15.72 -25.12
N SER A 4 -1.18 14.74 -24.84
CA SER A 4 -0.85 14.36 -23.46
C SER A 4 0.53 14.94 -23.13
N SER A 5 0.61 16.26 -22.94
CA SER A 5 1.78 16.89 -22.35
C SER A 5 1.91 16.51 -20.87
N ALA A 6 2.64 15.43 -20.59
CA ALA A 6 3.08 15.11 -19.24
C ALA A 6 4.46 15.76 -19.02
N SER A 7 4.48 16.93 -18.37
CA SER A 7 5.72 17.68 -18.10
C SER A 7 6.36 17.38 -16.75
N PHE A 8 7.68 17.53 -16.75
CA PHE A 8 8.64 16.69 -16.07
C PHE A 8 9.09 17.20 -14.71
N ARG A 9 9.27 16.17 -13.88
CA ARG A 9 9.22 16.24 -12.44
C ARG A 9 10.20 15.18 -11.98
N CYS A 10 11.08 15.51 -11.04
CA CYS A 10 12.00 14.55 -10.45
C CYS A 10 11.19 13.45 -9.74
N PRO A 11 11.45 12.18 -10.07
CA PRO A 11 10.97 11.05 -9.30
C PRO A 11 12.15 10.20 -8.79
N LEU A 12 13.34 10.81 -8.81
CA LEU A 12 14.52 10.61 -7.96
C LEU A 12 15.69 11.51 -8.45
N CYS A 13 15.81 11.86 -9.74
CA CYS A 13 16.68 13.00 -10.16
C CYS A 13 16.51 13.49 -11.62
N ARG A 14 15.33 13.36 -12.23
CA ARG A 14 15.16 13.65 -13.67
C ARG A 14 15.13 15.16 -14.00
N ASP A 15 16.24 15.84 -13.76
CA ASP A 15 16.41 17.27 -13.46
C ASP A 15 15.82 17.67 -12.10
N ARG A 16 16.72 17.87 -11.14
CA ARG A 16 16.37 18.20 -9.76
C ARG A 16 16.04 19.67 -9.62
N ASP A 17 16.73 20.55 -10.31
CA ASP A 17 16.59 21.99 -10.13
C ASP A 17 15.32 22.49 -10.83
N GLU A 18 15.05 21.99 -12.04
CA GLU A 18 13.80 22.25 -12.74
C GLU A 18 12.61 21.69 -11.94
N PHE A 19 12.72 20.48 -11.39
CA PHE A 19 11.67 19.94 -10.54
C PHE A 19 11.46 20.72 -9.25
N LEU A 20 12.53 21.08 -8.53
CA LEU A 20 12.40 21.84 -7.28
C LEU A 20 11.83 23.23 -7.56
N ALA A 21 12.22 23.86 -8.67
CA ALA A 21 11.64 25.11 -9.12
C ALA A 21 10.15 24.95 -9.45
N GLU A 22 9.76 23.90 -10.17
CA GLU A 22 8.35 23.62 -10.47
C GLU A 22 7.56 23.28 -9.20
N MET A 23 8.09 22.45 -8.29
CA MET A 23 7.45 22.16 -7.01
C MET A 23 7.28 23.42 -6.17
N LEU A 24 8.29 24.30 -6.14
CA LEU A 24 8.22 25.57 -5.43
C LEU A 24 7.20 26.52 -6.07
N THR A 25 7.14 26.60 -7.39
CA THR A 25 6.12 27.37 -8.15
C THR A 25 4.72 26.87 -7.81
N MET A 26 4.56 25.57 -7.59
CA MET A 26 3.32 24.93 -7.14
C MET A 26 3.10 25.03 -5.62
N GLY A 27 3.98 25.73 -4.88
CA GLY A 27 3.86 25.96 -3.43
C GLY A 27 4.34 24.82 -2.54
N ILE A 28 4.96 23.78 -3.11
CA ILE A 28 5.44 22.59 -2.39
C ILE A 28 6.94 22.75 -2.09
N ARG A 29 7.31 22.76 -0.81
CA ARG A 29 8.71 22.78 -0.38
C ARG A 29 9.18 21.37 -0.04
N ILE A 30 10.22 20.89 -0.71
CA ILE A 30 10.84 19.60 -0.43
C ILE A 30 12.11 19.84 0.40
N PRO A 31 12.15 19.46 1.70
CA PRO A 31 13.36 19.55 2.51
C PRO A 31 14.42 18.56 2.00
N ILE A 32 15.62 19.05 1.70
CA ILE A 32 16.71 18.26 1.08
C ILE A 32 17.66 17.67 2.15
N SER A 33 17.21 17.49 3.38
CA SER A 33 18.02 16.86 4.43
C SER A 33 18.01 15.34 4.27
N PRO A 34 19.19 14.66 4.33
CA PRO A 34 19.20 13.21 4.42
C PRO A 34 18.47 12.78 5.70
N PRO A 35 17.72 11.67 5.67
CA PRO A 35 17.06 11.17 6.86
C PRO A 35 18.10 10.84 7.94
N SER A 36 17.74 11.09 9.20
CA SER A 36 18.45 10.60 10.38
C SER A 36 18.59 9.06 10.31
N PRO A 37 19.59 8.43 10.97
CA PRO A 37 19.71 6.98 11.00
C PRO A 37 18.44 6.26 11.47
N GLU A 38 17.78 6.79 12.51
CA GLU A 38 16.50 6.30 13.04
C GLU A 38 15.34 6.45 12.04
N GLU A 39 15.27 7.58 11.32
CA GLU A 39 14.26 7.81 10.27
C GLU A 39 14.49 6.88 9.07
N SER A 40 15.74 6.64 8.71
CA SER A 40 16.13 5.70 7.65
C SER A 40 15.68 4.28 7.97
N GLN A 41 15.85 3.85 9.23
CA GLN A 41 15.47 2.50 9.68
C GLN A 41 13.95 2.36 9.79
N ALA A 42 13.24 3.40 10.24
CA ALA A 42 11.78 3.45 10.23
C ALA A 42 11.22 3.37 8.80
N TYR A 43 11.83 4.08 7.84
CA TYR A 43 11.46 4.01 6.43
C TYR A 43 11.78 2.65 5.81
N ALA A 44 12.92 2.04 6.15
CA ALA A 44 13.29 0.71 5.68
C ALA A 44 12.27 -0.34 6.11
N ALA A 45 11.83 -0.34 7.37
CA ALA A 45 10.79 -1.24 7.88
C ALA A 45 9.43 -1.03 7.18
N GLN A 46 9.10 0.20 6.79
CA GLN A 46 7.89 0.50 6.00
C GLN A 46 8.01 0.10 4.54
N SER A 47 9.23 -0.03 4.02
CA SER A 47 9.53 -0.44 2.64
C SER A 47 9.65 -1.96 2.47
N GLU A 48 9.60 -2.73 3.57
CA GLU A 48 9.57 -4.18 3.50
C GLU A 48 8.31 -4.61 2.76
N ARG A 49 8.51 -4.91 1.48
CA ARG A 49 7.48 -5.39 0.58
C ARG A 49 6.83 -6.61 1.24
N HIS A 50 5.51 -6.60 1.39
CA HIS A 50 4.79 -7.68 2.07
C HIS A 50 5.20 -9.04 1.50
N SER A 51 5.97 -9.83 2.25
CA SER A 51 6.62 -11.04 1.73
C SER A 51 5.90 -12.32 2.14
N ARG A 52 4.67 -12.19 2.64
CA ARG A 52 3.91 -13.28 3.24
C ARG A 52 2.61 -13.56 2.49
N CYS A 53 2.28 -14.83 2.35
CA CYS A 53 1.01 -15.28 1.81
C CYS A 53 -0.13 -15.12 2.83
N GLY A 54 -1.07 -14.23 2.52
CA GLY A 54 -2.28 -13.89 3.28
C GLY A 54 -3.48 -14.81 3.01
N ALA A 55 -3.37 -15.79 2.11
CA ALA A 55 -4.45 -16.75 1.88
C ALA A 55 -4.86 -17.46 3.18
N SER A 56 -6.17 -17.66 3.40
CA SER A 56 -6.69 -18.30 4.62
C SER A 56 -5.98 -19.63 4.91
N ARG A 57 -5.77 -20.44 3.87
CA ARG A 57 -4.95 -21.66 3.90
C ARG A 57 -3.80 -21.55 2.88
N CYS A 58 -2.57 -21.53 3.39
CA CYS A 58 -1.38 -21.62 2.54
C CYS A 58 -1.13 -23.07 2.11
N LEU A 59 -0.83 -23.27 0.82
CA LEU A 59 -0.52 -24.58 0.23
C LEU A 59 0.98 -24.74 -0.07
N CYS A 60 1.78 -23.70 0.11
CA CYS A 60 3.22 -23.74 -0.18
C CYS A 60 3.94 -24.66 0.82
N PRO A 61 4.69 -25.67 0.35
CA PRO A 61 5.48 -26.54 1.22
C PRO A 61 6.54 -25.79 2.03
N GLY A 62 7.05 -24.67 1.49
CA GLY A 62 8.06 -23.83 2.13
C GLY A 62 7.51 -22.89 3.20
N GLY A 63 6.19 -22.83 3.41
CA GLY A 63 5.58 -21.90 4.35
C GLY A 63 5.03 -20.63 3.68
N ARG A 64 4.61 -19.65 4.49
CA ARG A 64 3.91 -18.46 3.99
C ARG A 64 4.87 -17.39 3.48
N GLU A 65 6.08 -17.38 4.02
CA GLU A 65 7.14 -16.41 3.79
C GLU A 65 8.02 -16.79 2.59
N GLN A 66 7.99 -18.06 2.17
CA GLN A 66 8.70 -18.53 0.98
C GLN A 66 7.99 -18.09 -0.30
N ALA A 67 8.74 -17.55 -1.25
CA ALA A 67 8.24 -17.18 -2.56
C ALA A 67 9.25 -17.56 -3.64
N GLU A 68 8.77 -18.14 -4.73
CA GLU A 68 9.56 -18.32 -5.95
C GLU A 68 9.56 -17.03 -6.78
N GLU A 69 10.60 -16.82 -7.58
CA GLU A 69 10.61 -15.71 -8.55
C GLU A 69 9.47 -15.87 -9.59
N ARG A 70 9.25 -17.10 -10.05
CA ARG A 70 8.22 -17.50 -11.02
C ARG A 70 7.73 -18.90 -10.69
N GLY A 71 6.51 -19.22 -11.14
CA GLY A 71 5.91 -20.54 -10.94
C GLY A 71 4.80 -20.53 -9.90
N PRO A 72 4.30 -21.71 -9.49
CA PRO A 72 3.11 -21.86 -8.65
C PRO A 72 3.22 -21.19 -7.28
N TRP A 73 4.44 -21.04 -6.76
CA TRP A 73 4.73 -20.41 -5.47
C TRP A 73 5.27 -18.99 -5.63
N GLN A 74 5.12 -18.38 -6.80
CA GLN A 74 5.32 -16.94 -6.94
C GLN A 74 4.31 -16.20 -6.07
N LEU A 75 4.81 -15.28 -5.25
CA LEU A 75 4.00 -14.39 -4.44
C LEU A 75 3.57 -13.18 -5.27
N LEU A 76 2.27 -13.02 -5.46
CA LEU A 76 1.66 -11.86 -6.11
C LEU A 76 1.10 -10.93 -5.03
N LEU A 77 1.45 -9.65 -5.13
CA LEU A 77 0.89 -8.61 -4.27
C LEU A 77 -0.40 -8.07 -4.84
N CYS A 78 -1.28 -7.62 -3.96
CA CYS A 78 -2.46 -6.87 -4.38
C CYS A 78 -2.00 -5.64 -5.15
N ARG A 79 -2.46 -5.51 -6.40
CA ARG A 79 -2.11 -4.39 -7.28
C ARG A 79 -2.55 -3.04 -6.70
N SER A 80 -3.63 -3.04 -5.94
CA SER A 80 -4.23 -1.82 -5.40
C SER A 80 -3.57 -1.32 -4.12
N CYS A 81 -3.24 -2.20 -3.17
CA CYS A 81 -2.72 -1.79 -1.85
C CYS A 81 -1.28 -2.23 -1.57
N ALA A 82 -0.77 -3.25 -2.27
CA ALA A 82 0.52 -3.91 -2.01
C ALA A 82 0.74 -4.41 -0.56
N ALA A 83 -0.25 -4.28 0.32
CA ALA A 83 -0.19 -4.64 1.73
C ALA A 83 -0.53 -6.12 1.99
N GLU A 84 -1.14 -6.79 1.01
CA GLU A 84 -1.43 -8.21 1.04
C GLU A 84 -0.75 -8.92 -0.14
N GLY A 85 -0.40 -10.19 0.07
CA GLY A 85 0.16 -11.06 -0.94
C GLY A 85 -0.50 -12.44 -0.94
N THR A 86 -0.50 -13.12 -2.07
CA THR A 86 -0.92 -14.52 -2.17
C THR A 86 -0.01 -15.29 -3.13
N HIS A 87 0.21 -16.57 -2.86
CA HIS A 87 0.81 -17.43 -3.88
C HIS A 87 -0.21 -17.70 -4.99
N ARG A 88 0.27 -17.84 -6.24
CA ARG A 88 -0.60 -18.18 -7.37
C ARG A 88 -1.51 -19.37 -7.08
N ARG A 89 -0.95 -20.48 -6.58
CA ARG A 89 -1.75 -21.68 -6.25
C ARG A 89 -2.68 -21.49 -5.06
N CYS A 90 -2.35 -20.62 -4.11
CA CYS A 90 -3.19 -20.38 -2.94
C CYS A 90 -4.47 -19.59 -3.30
N SER A 91 -4.45 -18.83 -4.40
CA SER A 91 -5.62 -18.11 -4.93
C SER A 91 -6.12 -18.64 -6.28
N SER A 92 -5.73 -19.86 -6.65
CA SER A 92 -6.16 -20.51 -7.90
C SER A 92 -5.93 -19.66 -9.16
N LEU A 93 -4.85 -18.88 -9.17
CA LEU A 93 -4.51 -18.00 -10.28
C LEU A 93 -3.83 -18.81 -11.40
N SER A 94 -4.20 -18.51 -12.65
CA SER A 94 -3.55 -19.12 -13.81
C SER A 94 -2.10 -18.64 -13.96
N SER A 95 -1.28 -19.41 -14.68
CA SER A 95 0.12 -19.04 -14.96
C SER A 95 0.23 -17.77 -15.81
N SER A 96 -0.80 -17.40 -16.57
CA SER A 96 -0.83 -16.19 -17.40
C SER A 96 -1.22 -14.93 -16.63
N MET A 97 -1.85 -15.06 -15.46
CA MET A 97 -2.34 -13.92 -14.70
C MET A 97 -1.18 -13.22 -13.97
N ALA A 98 -0.84 -12.00 -14.36
CA ALA A 98 0.27 -11.26 -13.76
C ALA A 98 -0.16 -10.36 -12.58
N SER A 99 -1.46 -10.17 -12.38
CA SER A 99 -2.02 -9.26 -11.37
C SER A 99 -3.07 -9.94 -10.52
N TRP A 100 -3.11 -9.58 -9.25
CA TRP A 100 -4.11 -10.02 -8.29
C TRP A 100 -4.54 -8.82 -7.44
N ASP A 101 -5.78 -8.82 -6.97
CA ASP A 101 -6.30 -7.86 -6.01
C ASP A 101 -6.87 -8.64 -4.81
N CYS A 102 -6.58 -8.20 -3.58
CA CYS A 102 -7.10 -8.87 -2.38
C CYS A 102 -8.62 -8.66 -2.27
N ASP A 103 -9.29 -9.44 -1.41
CA ASP A 103 -10.74 -9.41 -1.30
C ASP A 103 -11.29 -8.01 -0.95
N ILE A 104 -10.54 -7.27 -0.13
CA ILE A 104 -10.87 -5.88 0.22
C ILE A 104 -10.81 -4.99 -1.03
N CYS A 105 -9.76 -5.10 -1.85
CA CYS A 105 -9.59 -4.24 -3.03
C CYS A 105 -10.46 -4.68 -4.22
N ALA A 106 -10.69 -5.98 -4.41
CA ALA A 106 -11.52 -6.53 -5.47
C ALA A 106 -13.01 -6.19 -5.27
N GLY A 107 -13.49 -6.18 -4.01
CA GLY A 107 -14.88 -5.82 -3.65
C GLY A 107 -15.19 -4.33 -3.67
N LEU A 108 -14.17 -3.45 -3.76
CA LEU A 108 -14.35 -2.00 -3.85
C LEU A 108 -14.59 -1.49 -5.27
N GLY A 109 -14.78 -2.42 -6.23
CA GLY A 109 -15.25 -2.11 -7.58
C GLY A 109 -16.58 -1.34 -7.52
N THR A 110 -16.51 -0.02 -7.70
CA THR A 110 -17.61 0.95 -7.79
C THR A 110 -18.33 1.39 -6.51
N CYS A 111 -17.64 1.55 -5.39
CA CYS A 111 -18.19 2.42 -4.34
C CYS A 111 -17.94 3.88 -4.73
N LYS A 112 -18.93 4.58 -5.31
CA LYS A 112 -18.95 6.05 -5.27
C LYS A 112 -18.69 6.44 -3.83
N ARG A 113 -17.62 7.21 -3.62
CA ARG A 113 -17.21 7.76 -2.32
C ARG A 113 -18.41 8.49 -1.70
N GLN A 114 -19.21 7.82 -0.90
CA GLN A 114 -19.97 8.50 0.12
C GLN A 114 -19.02 8.65 1.28
N SER A 115 -18.45 9.85 1.36
CA SER A 115 -17.76 10.36 2.52
C SER A 115 -18.66 10.17 3.73
N LYS A 116 -18.45 9.12 4.51
CA LYS A 116 -18.96 9.05 5.87
C LYS A 116 -17.76 8.90 6.79
N ALA A 117 -17.33 10.03 7.33
CA ALA A 117 -16.41 10.06 8.46
C ALA A 117 -16.98 9.14 9.57
N PRO A 118 -16.18 8.25 10.17
CA PRO A 118 -16.59 7.60 11.40
C PRO A 118 -16.46 8.63 12.51
N GLY A 119 -17.60 9.24 12.86
CA GLY A 119 -17.75 9.94 14.12
C GLY A 119 -17.59 8.93 15.26
N CYS A 120 -16.73 9.27 16.22
CA CYS A 120 -16.56 8.56 17.46
C CYS A 120 -17.93 8.27 18.11
N PRO A 121 -18.26 7.03 18.49
CA PRO A 121 -19.42 6.79 19.32
C PRO A 121 -19.17 7.43 20.69
N GLY A 122 -20.02 8.42 21.01
CA GLY A 122 -20.04 9.07 22.31
C GLY A 122 -20.22 8.05 23.41
N ALA A 123 -19.31 8.11 24.40
CA ALA A 123 -19.49 7.41 25.66
C ALA A 123 -20.80 7.89 26.29
N GLY A 124 -21.77 6.98 26.37
CA GLY A 124 -23.04 7.21 27.06
C GLY A 124 -22.80 7.52 28.52
N ALA A 125 -23.36 8.64 28.98
CA ALA A 125 -23.50 8.95 30.39
C ALA A 125 -24.64 8.13 31.01
N ARG A 126 -24.44 7.64 32.24
CA ARG A 126 -25.34 7.75 33.43
C ARG A 126 -24.80 6.81 34.53
N GLN A 127 -24.17 7.36 35.58
CA GLN A 127 -24.75 7.80 36.87
C GLN A 127 -25.01 6.65 37.88
N GLY A 128 -24.28 6.69 39.00
CA GLY A 128 -24.90 6.64 40.33
C GLY A 128 -24.49 5.50 41.28
N LEU A 129 -24.07 5.93 42.48
CA LEU A 129 -24.27 5.34 43.83
C LEU A 129 -23.12 4.54 44.49
N TRP A 130 -22.37 5.26 45.35
CA TRP A 130 -21.88 4.83 46.68
C TRP A 130 -23.11 4.57 47.61
N PRO A 131 -23.13 3.70 48.65
CA PRO A 131 -22.13 3.63 49.73
C PRO A 131 -21.77 2.25 50.31
N GLY A 132 -20.69 2.26 51.11
CA GLY A 132 -20.28 1.22 52.06
C GLY A 132 -18.95 1.57 52.71
#